data_AF-A0A434ZKC6-F1
#
_entry.id   AF-A0A434ZKC6-F1
#
_cell.length_a   1.000
_cell.length_b   1.000
_cell.length_c   1.000
_cell.angle_alpha   90.00
_cell.angle_beta   90.00
_cell.angle_gamma   90.00
#
_symmetry.space_group_name_H-M   'P 1'
#
loop_
_entity.id
_entity.type
_entity.pdbx_description
1 polymer ?
#
loop_
_entity_poly.entity_id
_entity_poly.type
_entity_poly.pdbx_seq_one_letter_code
_entity_poly.pdbx_strand_id
1 'polypeptide(L)' 'MERWAHAALESAIRRGLVERKTCRVCGADKADGHHRSYDRPLDVDWLCRLHHRREHKRLKCEAAE' A
#
# COMPACT_ATOMS: atom_id res chain seq x y z
N MET A 1 11.06 5.45 6.10
CA MET A 1 10.66 5.23 7.52
C MET A 1 9.77 6.37 8.06
N GLU A 2 8.70 6.70 7.35
CA GLU A 2 7.75 7.72 7.79
C GLU A 2 6.53 7.01 8.37
N ARG A 3 6.62 6.64 9.66
CA ARG A 3 5.53 5.99 10.43
C ARG A 3 4.18 6.70 10.30
N TRP A 4 4.19 7.99 9.94
CA TRP A 4 3.00 8.81 9.76
C TRP A 4 2.13 8.38 8.58
N ALA A 5 2.70 7.95 7.44
CA ALA A 5 1.92 7.54 6.27
C ALA A 5 1.08 6.29 6.56
N HIS A 6 1.68 5.30 7.22
CA HIS A 6 0.97 4.09 7.66
C HIS A 6 -0.11 4.43 8.70
N ALA A 7 0.20 5.26 9.70
CA ALA A 7 -0.79 5.67 10.70
C ALA A 7 -1.96 6.47 10.09
N ALA A 8 -1.68 7.34 9.10
CA ALA A 8 -2.69 8.09 8.37
C ALA A 8 -3.58 7.17 7.54
N LEU A 9 -3.00 6.20 6.82
CA LEU A 9 -3.74 5.21 6.05
C LEU A 9 -4.62 4.35 6.96
N GLU A 10 -4.10 3.84 8.08
CA GLU A 10 -4.89 3.07 9.06
C GLU A 10 -6.03 3.89 9.66
N SER A 11 -5.77 5.16 10.00
CA SER A 11 -6.79 6.08 10.50
C SER A 11 -7.88 6.33 9.44
N ALA A 12 -7.49 6.53 8.18
CA ALA A 12 -8.43 6.73 7.08
C ALA A 12 -9.29 5.49 6.81
N ILE A 13 -8.72 4.29 6.89
CA ILE A 13 -9.48 3.04 6.80
C ILE A 13 -10.46 2.93 7.97
N ARG A 14 -10.00 3.19 9.19
CA ARG A 14 -10.85 3.13 10.39
C ARG A 14 -11.99 4.14 10.34
N ARG A 15 -11.77 5.31 9.74
CA ARG A 15 -12.77 6.36 9.56
C ARG A 15 -13.68 6.13 8.36
N GLY A 16 -13.44 5.07 7.58
CA GLY A 16 -14.18 4.80 6.33
C GLY A 16 -13.91 5.81 5.22
N LEU A 17 -12.85 6.62 5.34
CA LEU A 17 -12.40 7.55 4.30
C LEU A 17 -11.70 6.81 3.15
N VAL A 18 -11.07 5.68 3.47
CA VAL A 18 -10.40 4.81 2.51
C VAL A 18 -10.92 3.39 2.71
N GLU A 19 -11.53 2.82 1.68
CA GLU A 19 -11.94 1.42 1.71
C GLU A 19 -10.75 0.53 1.38
N ARG A 20 -10.52 -0.46 2.25
CA ARG A 20 -9.49 -1.48 2.04
C ARG A 20 -9.91 -2.34 0.85
N LYS A 21 -9.23 -2.21 -0.29
CA LYS A 21 -9.56 -2.99 -1.50
C LYS A 21 -8.77 -4.29 -1.55
N THR A 22 -9.28 -5.24 -2.32
CA THR A 22 -8.56 -6.46 -2.64
C THR A 22 -7.39 -6.17 -3.58
N CYS A 23 -6.46 -7.12 -3.69
CA CYS A 23 -5.30 -6.96 -4.55
C CYS A 23 -5.72 -6.71 -5.99
N ARG A 24 -5.26 -5.61 -6.59
CA ARG A 24 -5.58 -5.26 -7.98
C ARG A 24 -5.17 -6.33 -9.01
N VAL A 25 -4.13 -7.12 -8.69
CA VAL A 25 -3.56 -8.10 -9.63
C VAL A 25 -4.27 -9.45 -9.56
N CYS A 26 -4.64 -9.90 -8.36
CA CYS A 26 -5.16 -11.26 -8.17
C CYS A 26 -6.45 -11.35 -7.35
N GLY A 27 -7.00 -10.23 -6.90
CA GLY A 27 -8.24 -10.18 -6.10
C GLY A 27 -8.10 -10.74 -4.69
N ALA A 28 -6.88 -10.92 -4.17
CA ALA A 28 -6.69 -11.42 -2.81
C ALA A 28 -7.26 -10.43 -1.78
N ASP A 29 -8.03 -10.93 -0.83
CA ASP A 29 -8.69 -10.15 0.21
C ASP A 29 -7.70 -9.42 1.13
N LYS A 30 -6.55 -10.07 1.38
CA LYS A 30 -5.43 -9.48 2.13
C LYS A 30 -4.52 -8.69 1.19
N ALA A 31 -4.81 -7.41 1.04
CA ALA A 31 -3.94 -6.46 0.37
C ALA A 31 -3.45 -5.36 1.33
N ASP A 32 -2.21 -4.95 1.11
CA ASP A 32 -1.58 -3.83 1.78
C ASP A 32 -1.48 -2.64 0.81
N GLY A 33 -1.54 -1.43 1.36
CA GLY A 33 -1.37 -0.20 0.59
C GLY A 33 0.09 0.02 0.21
N HIS A 34 0.39 -0.03 -1.08
CA HIS A 34 1.67 0.37 -1.63
C HIS A 34 1.68 1.88 -1.84
N HIS A 35 2.50 2.59 -1.09
CA HIS A 35 2.67 4.04 -1.21
C HIS A 35 3.71 4.31 -2.30
N ARG A 36 3.33 5.07 -3.35
CA ARG A 36 4.25 5.43 -4.45
C ARG A 36 5.07 6.70 -4.15
N SER A 37 4.57 7.54 -3.24
CA SER A 37 5.21 8.77 -2.78
C SER A 37 4.63 9.14 -1.41
N TYR A 38 5.48 9.49 -0.43
CA TYR A 38 5.04 9.75 0.95
C TYR A 38 4.19 11.03 1.11
N ASP A 39 4.22 11.92 0.12
CA ASP A 39 3.37 13.12 0.03
C ASP A 39 1.86 12.83 -0.04
N ARG A 40 1.47 11.58 -0.34
CA ARG A 40 0.05 11.19 -0.49
C ARG A 40 -0.25 9.90 0.26
N PRO A 41 -0.44 9.95 1.59
CA PRO A 41 -0.66 8.75 2.41
C PRO A 41 -1.97 8.01 2.13
N LEU A 42 -2.93 8.67 1.46
CA LEU A 42 -4.22 8.07 1.08
C LEU A 42 -4.21 7.48 -0.33
N ASP A 43 -3.22 7.83 -1.16
CA ASP A 43 -3.09 7.38 -2.55
C ASP A 43 -2.19 6.14 -2.58
N VAL A 44 -2.80 4.97 -2.36
CA VAL A 44 -2.10 3.70 -2.25
C VAL A 44 -2.65 2.66 -3.21
N ASP A 45 -1.75 1.91 -3.83
CA ASP A 45 -2.13 0.75 -4.65
C ASP A 45 -2.32 -0.47 -3.75
N TRP A 46 -3.50 -1.08 -3.81
CA TRP A 46 -3.81 -2.28 -3.04
C TRP A 46 -3.18 -3.52 -3.68
N LEU A 47 -2.11 -4.01 -3.06
CA LEU A 47 -1.38 -5.19 -3.53
C LEU A 47 -1.25 -6.21 -2.40
N CYS A 48 -1.50 -7.48 -2.69
CA CYS A 48 -1.21 -8.54 -1.73
C CYS A 48 0.29 -8.64 -1.53
N ARG A 49 0.73 -9.16 -0.38
CA ARG A 49 2.15 -9.28 0.00
C ARG A 49 3.04 -9.91 -1.09
N LEU A 50 2.49 -10.86 -1.86
CA LEU A 50 3.18 -11.51 -2.98
C LEU A 50 3.38 -10.56 -4.17
N HIS A 51 2.31 -9.89 -4.62
CA HIS A 51 2.38 -8.92 -5.70
C HIS A 51 3.13 -7.66 -5.28
N HIS A 52 3.02 -7.24 -4.02
CA HIS A 52 3.79 -6.14 -3.46
C HIS A 52 5.29 -6.43 -3.55
N ARG A 53 5.76 -7.60 -3.08
CA ARG A 53 7.17 -8.01 -3.24
C ARG A 53 7.58 -8.14 -4.71
N ARG A 54 6.68 -8.63 -5.57
CA ARG A 54 6.96 -8.76 -7.00
C ARG A 54 7.09 -7.39 -7.67
N GLU A 55 6.25 -6.45 -7.29
CA GLU A 55 6.28 -5.07 -7.77
C GLU A 55 7.55 -4.38 -7.26
N HIS A 56 7.91 -4.51 -5.98
CA HIS A 56 9.21 -4.08 -5.46
C HIS A 56 10.39 -4.69 -6.22
N LYS A 57 10.32 -5.98 -6.56
CA LYS A 57 11.36 -6.66 -7.35
C LYS A 57 11.38 -6.19 -8.81
N ARG A 58 10.23 -5.84 -9.38
CA ARG A 58 10.10 -5.27 -10.73
C ARG A 58 10.62 -3.84 -10.77
N LEU A 59 10.34 -3.09 -9.71
CA LEU A 59 10.74 -1.70 -9.47
C LEU A 59 12.09 -1.59 -8.78
N LYS A 60 12.94 -2.64 -8.75
CA LYS A 60 14.27 -2.62 -8.09
C LYS A 60 15.31 -1.74 -8.82
N CYS A 61 15.00 -0.46 -8.96
CA CYS A 61 15.73 0.67 -8.39
C CYS A 61 14.62 1.52 -7.76
N GLU A 62 14.28 1.39 -6.48
CA GLU A 62 15.05 1.95 -5.37
C GLU A 62 14.49 1.44 -4.03
N ALA A 63 15.39 1.30 -3.05
CA ALA A 63 15.15 1.27 -1.60
C ALA A 63 14.06 0.32 -1.05
N ALA A 64 14.54 -0.80 -0.51
CA ALA A 64 13.83 -1.62 0.45
C ALA A 64 13.38 -0.79 1.68
N GLU A 65 12.12 -0.97 2.09
CA GLU A 65 11.63 -0.66 3.44
C GLU A 65 11.31 -1.95 4.20
#